data_AF-A0A943XG03-F1
#
_entry.id   AF-A0A943XG03-F1
#
_cell.length_a   1.000
_cell.length_b   1.000
_cell.length_c   1.000
_cell.angle_alpha   90.00
_cell.angle_beta   90.00
_cell.angle_gamma   90.00
#
_symmetry.space_group_name_H-M   'P 1'
#
loop_
_entity.id
_entity.type
_entity.pdbx_description
1 polymer ?
#
loop_
_entity_poly.entity_id
_entity_poly.type
_entity_poly.pdbx_seq_one_letter_code
_entity_poly.pdbx_strand_id
1 'polypeptide(L)'
;MEKKKAPAVNIDKVRVPKEQDARVKLTDEERENIKTMWCNGASIKGLAKLFNVSRRTIQFILFPSRKEKMLEARKARFWKNHWYKRRKHNIAMRRCRNRKRTMLEHGVISEEGQNNA
;
A
#
# COMPACT_ATOMS: atom_id res chain seq x y z
N MET A 1 12.70 17.31 24.54
CA MET A 1 11.85 16.21 24.00
C MET A 1 12.38 14.92 24.57
N GLU A 2 11.71 14.38 25.60
CA GLU A 2 12.07 13.09 26.19
C GLU A 2 11.92 11.99 25.14
N LYS A 3 13.01 11.27 24.87
CA LYS A 3 12.95 10.07 24.03
C LYS A 3 12.32 8.97 24.87
N LYS A 4 11.02 8.70 24.65
CA LYS A 4 10.37 7.50 25.19
C LYS A 4 11.21 6.28 24.84
N LYS A 5 11.50 5.43 25.84
CA LYS A 5 12.29 4.21 25.71
C LYS A 5 11.74 3.39 24.53
N ALA A 6 12.62 2.95 23.62
CA ALA A 6 12.20 2.14 22.49
C ALA A 6 11.46 0.90 23.02
N PRO A 7 10.25 0.61 22.52
CA PRO A 7 9.46 -0.49 23.05
C PRO A 7 10.17 -1.81 22.79
N ALA A 8 10.18 -2.72 23.78
CA ALA A 8 10.76 -4.06 23.68
C ALA A 8 9.97 -5.02 22.75
N VAL A 9 9.11 -4.45 21.90
CA VAL A 9 8.16 -5.16 21.06
C VAL A 9 8.81 -5.66 19.78
N ASN A 10 8.45 -6.89 19.40
CA ASN A 10 8.81 -7.44 18.10
C ASN A 10 8.05 -6.71 16.97
N ILE A 11 8.72 -5.72 16.38
CA ILE A 11 8.19 -4.84 15.30
C ILE A 11 7.58 -5.62 14.13
N ASP A 12 8.14 -6.78 13.79
CA ASP A 12 7.68 -7.56 12.64
C ASP A 12 6.25 -8.08 12.88
N LYS A 13 5.88 -8.37 14.13
CA LYS A 13 4.56 -8.88 14.50
C LYS A 13 3.52 -7.80 14.83
N VAL A 14 3.90 -6.52 14.82
CA VAL A 14 2.97 -5.41 15.08
C VAL A 14 2.02 -5.26 13.88
N ARG A 15 0.71 -5.29 14.15
CA ARG A 15 -0.34 -5.12 13.15
C ARG A 15 -0.49 -3.63 12.81
N VAL A 16 -0.59 -3.33 11.52
CA VAL A 16 -0.91 -1.97 11.04
C VAL A 16 -2.37 -1.98 10.56
N PRO A 17 -3.23 -1.08 11.05
CA PRO A 17 -4.60 -0.92 10.56
C PRO A 17 -4.64 -0.62 9.04
N LYS A 18 -5.75 -0.96 8.38
CA LYS A 18 -5.89 -0.82 6.91
C LYS A 18 -5.78 0.65 6.48
N GLU A 19 -6.33 1.54 7.29
CA GLU A 19 -6.38 3.00 7.12
C GLU A 19 -4.96 3.60 7.12
N GLN A 20 -4.05 2.95 7.84
CA GLN A 20 -2.66 3.37 7.99
C GLN A 20 -1.70 2.54 7.14
N ASP A 21 -2.18 1.64 6.29
CA ASP A 21 -1.32 0.84 5.44
C ASP A 21 -0.91 1.64 4.18
N ALA A 22 0.36 2.02 4.08
CA ALA A 22 0.89 2.77 2.93
C ALA A 22 0.79 2.05 1.59
N ARG A 23 0.50 0.75 1.58
CA ARG A 23 0.25 0.00 0.33
C ARG A 23 -1.12 0.33 -0.26
N VAL A 24 -2.07 0.74 0.58
CA VAL A 24 -3.42 1.15 0.19
C VAL A 24 -3.39 2.63 -0.16
N LYS A 25 -3.63 2.94 -1.43
CA LYS A 25 -3.64 4.33 -1.94
C LYS A 25 -5.04 4.94 -2.05
N LEU A 26 -6.05 4.08 -2.05
CA LEU A 26 -7.45 4.44 -2.23
C LEU A 26 -8.29 3.57 -1.32
N THR A 27 -9.17 4.18 -0.55
CA THR A 27 -10.21 3.50 0.23
C THR A 27 -11.23 2.85 -0.71
N ASP A 28 -12.09 1.99 -0.15
CA ASP A 28 -13.13 1.33 -0.94
C ASP A 28 -14.20 2.35 -1.39
N GLU A 29 -14.50 3.34 -0.55
CA GLU A 29 -15.38 4.46 -0.87
C GLU A 29 -14.81 5.34 -2.00
N GLU A 30 -13.52 5.68 -1.94
CA GLU A 30 -12.86 6.45 -3.00
C GLU A 30 -12.89 5.71 -4.34
N ARG A 31 -12.77 4.38 -4.33
CA ARG A 31 -12.89 3.56 -5.55
C ARG A 31 -14.28 3.64 -6.14
N GLU A 32 -15.32 3.67 -5.32
CA GLU A 32 -16.70 3.78 -5.79
C GLU A 32 -17.01 5.18 -6.31
N ASN A 33 -16.49 6.21 -5.63
CA ASN A 33 -16.55 7.59 -6.10
C ASN A 33 -15.88 7.75 -7.47
N ILE A 34 -14.73 7.11 -7.69
CA ILE A 34 -14.05 7.11 -9.00
C ILE A 34 -14.96 6.55 -10.11
N LYS A 35 -15.68 5.45 -9.85
CA LYS A 35 -16.60 4.87 -10.85
C LYS A 35 -17.78 5.80 -11.11
N THR A 36 -18.38 6.33 -10.05
CA THR A 36 -19.52 7.25 -10.14
C THR A 36 -19.17 8.51 -10.93
N MET A 37 -18.04 9.15 -10.60
CA MET A 37 -17.58 10.34 -11.31
C MET A 37 -17.24 10.05 -12.78
N TRP A 38 -16.67 8.88 -13.08
CA TRP A 38 -16.43 8.45 -14.45
C TRP A 38 -17.73 8.29 -15.24
N CYS A 39 -18.75 7.66 -14.66
CA CYS A 39 -20.08 7.56 -15.26
C CYS A 39 -20.71 8.95 -15.50
N ASN A 40 -20.43 9.92 -14.63
CA ASN A 40 -20.86 11.31 -14.77
C ASN A 40 -19.99 12.13 -15.75
N GLY A 41 -19.08 11.50 -16.49
CA GLY A 41 -18.28 12.15 -17.54
C GLY A 41 -16.93 12.70 -17.10
N ALA A 42 -16.48 12.46 -15.87
CA ALA A 42 -15.14 12.89 -15.44
C ALA A 42 -14.04 12.18 -16.23
N SER A 43 -13.01 12.91 -16.66
CA SER A 43 -11.89 12.29 -17.39
C SER A 43 -10.94 11.52 -16.47
N ILE A 44 -10.29 10.47 -17.00
CA ILE A 44 -9.27 9.69 -16.28
C ILE A 44 -8.13 10.58 -15.75
N LYS A 45 -7.74 11.62 -16.52
CA LYS A 45 -6.70 12.57 -16.12
C LYS A 45 -7.17 13.42 -14.93
N GLY A 46 -8.41 13.89 -14.97
CA GLY A 46 -9.03 14.63 -13.87
C GLY A 46 -9.09 13.80 -12.59
N LEU A 47 -9.59 12.57 -12.68
CA LEU A 47 -9.66 11.64 -11.54
C LEU A 47 -8.28 11.32 -10.96
N ALA A 48 -7.28 11.10 -11.81
CA ALA A 48 -5.90 10.85 -11.36
C ALA A 48 -5.32 12.04 -10.58
N LYS A 49 -5.58 13.28 -11.03
CA LYS A 49 -5.16 14.50 -10.33
C LYS A 49 -5.91 14.67 -9.01
N LEU A 50 -7.23 14.45 -9.02
CA LEU A 50 -8.10 14.63 -7.85
C LEU A 50 -7.72 13.68 -6.71
N PHE A 51 -7.54 12.39 -7.00
CA PHE A 51 -7.21 11.38 -6.00
C PHE A 51 -5.69 11.19 -5.80
N ASN A 52 -4.86 12.04 -6.42
CA ASN A 52 -3.39 11.97 -6.35
C ASN A 52 -2.81 10.56 -6.64
N VAL A 53 -3.34 9.90 -7.66
CA VAL A 53 -2.90 8.57 -8.10
C VAL A 53 -2.49 8.56 -9.56
N SER A 54 -1.79 7.50 -9.98
CA SER A 54 -1.43 7.34 -11.38
C SER A 54 -2.67 7.12 -12.26
N ARG A 55 -2.64 7.61 -13.50
CA ARG A 55 -3.67 7.31 -14.52
C ARG A 55 -3.91 5.81 -14.68
N ARG A 56 -2.85 5.00 -14.53
CA ARG A 56 -2.93 3.54 -14.64
C ARG A 56 -3.72 2.92 -13.49
N THR A 57 -3.62 3.48 -12.29
CA THR A 57 -4.43 3.08 -11.12
C THR A 57 -5.91 3.28 -11.42
N ILE A 58 -6.30 4.45 -11.91
CA ILE A 58 -7.69 4.74 -12.31
C ILE A 58 -8.16 3.76 -13.40
N GLN A 59 -7.34 3.53 -14.44
CA GLN A 59 -7.67 2.55 -15.49
C GLN A 59 -7.89 1.13 -14.96
N PHE A 60 -7.16 0.69 -13.94
CA PHE A 60 -7.37 -0.62 -13.34
C PHE A 60 -8.61 -0.72 -12.47
N ILE A 61 -9.09 0.40 -11.94
CA ILE A 61 -10.35 0.47 -11.21
C ILE A 61 -11.52 0.42 -12.20
N LEU A 62 -11.46 1.23 -13.25
CA LEU A 62 -12.54 1.33 -14.25
C LEU A 62 -12.58 0.13 -15.21
N PHE A 63 -11.41 -0.45 -15.53
CA PHE A 63 -11.29 -1.55 -16.50
C PHE A 63 -10.44 -2.70 -15.91
N PRO A 64 -11.03 -3.54 -15.05
CA PRO A 64 -10.32 -4.64 -14.39
C PRO A 64 -9.62 -5.61 -15.35
N SER A 65 -10.21 -5.87 -16.53
CA SER A 65 -9.62 -6.71 -17.58
C SER A 65 -8.24 -6.21 -18.06
N ARG A 66 -7.98 -4.90 -17.99
CA ARG A 66 -6.65 -4.33 -18.32
C ARG A 66 -5.59 -4.71 -17.28
N LYS A 67 -6.00 -4.88 -16.02
CA LYS A 67 -5.12 -5.35 -14.93
C LYS A 67 -4.76 -6.81 -15.15
N GLU A 68 -5.74 -7.64 -15.49
CA GLU A 68 -5.55 -9.07 -15.78
C GLU A 68 -4.57 -9.28 -16.93
N LYS A 69 -4.82 -8.66 -18.09
CA LYS A 69 -3.91 -8.73 -19.26
C LYS A 69 -2.49 -8.27 -18.93
N MET A 70 -2.35 -7.22 -18.09
CA MET A 70 -1.03 -6.75 -17.66
C MET A 70 -0.34 -7.77 -16.75
N LEU A 71 -1.07 -8.42 -15.83
CA LEU A 71 -0.52 -9.45 -14.96
C LEU A 71 -0.08 -10.68 -15.75
N GLU A 72 -0.87 -11.11 -16.73
CA GLU A 72 -0.53 -12.21 -17.64
C GLU A 72 0.73 -11.90 -18.45
N ALA A 73 0.78 -10.74 -19.12
CA ALA A 73 1.97 -10.31 -19.86
C ALA A 73 3.20 -10.16 -18.95
N ARG A 74 3.01 -9.76 -17.68
CA ARG A 74 4.08 -9.73 -16.69
C ARG A 74 4.57 -11.15 -16.37
N LYS A 75 3.68 -12.11 -16.12
CA LYS A 75 4.06 -13.51 -15.86
C LYS A 75 4.90 -14.07 -17.01
N ALA A 76 4.45 -13.88 -18.25
CA ALA A 76 5.15 -14.35 -19.45
C ALA A 76 6.56 -13.77 -19.60
N ARG A 77 6.77 -12.48 -19.29
CA ARG A 77 8.08 -11.82 -19.39
C ARG A 77 9.01 -12.11 -18.20
N PHE A 78 8.46 -12.22 -16.99
CA PHE A 78 9.21 -12.04 -15.75
C PHE A 78 9.84 -13.34 -15.22
N TRP A 79 9.29 -14.51 -15.57
CA TRP A 79 9.76 -15.78 -15.01
C TRP A 79 11.20 -16.13 -15.39
N LYS A 80 11.67 -15.75 -16.59
CA LYS A 80 12.98 -16.20 -17.08
C LYS A 80 14.21 -15.55 -16.41
N ASN A 81 14.09 -14.39 -15.74
CA ASN A 81 15.26 -13.60 -15.33
C ASN A 81 15.14 -12.88 -13.97
N HIS A 82 14.24 -13.28 -13.08
CA HIS A 82 14.07 -12.59 -11.80
C HIS A 82 14.90 -13.19 -10.66
N TRP A 83 16.14 -12.72 -10.53
CA TRP A 83 17.03 -13.08 -9.43
C TRP A 83 16.64 -12.32 -8.15
N TYR A 84 16.62 -13.01 -7.02
CA TYR A 84 16.40 -12.40 -5.71
C TYR A 84 17.54 -11.44 -5.36
N LYS A 85 17.23 -10.14 -5.31
CA LYS A 85 18.20 -9.09 -4.97
C LYS A 85 18.22 -8.87 -3.46
N ARG A 86 18.98 -9.70 -2.73
CA ARG A 86 19.13 -9.66 -1.25
C ARG A 86 19.27 -8.24 -0.68
N ARG A 87 20.16 -7.41 -1.26
CA ARG A 87 20.37 -6.02 -0.80
C ARG A 87 19.10 -5.16 -0.90
N LYS A 88 18.32 -5.28 -1.97
CA LYS A 88 17.06 -4.53 -2.14
C LYS A 88 16.02 -4.96 -1.13
N HIS A 89 15.93 -6.27 -0.88
CA HIS A 89 15.04 -6.81 0.15
C HIS A 89 15.41 -6.30 1.55
N ASN A 90 16.69 -6.34 1.92
CA ASN A 90 17.16 -5.85 3.22
C ASN A 90 16.83 -4.37 3.44
N ILE A 91 17.01 -3.53 2.42
CA ILE A 91 16.65 -2.09 2.49
C ILE A 91 15.14 -1.92 2.67
N ALA A 92 14.33 -2.65 1.92
CA ALA A 92 12.87 -2.59 2.02
C ALA A 92 12.38 -3.01 3.42
N MET A 93 12.92 -4.11 3.96
CA MET A 93 12.60 -4.59 5.31
C MET A 93 13.00 -3.57 6.39
N ARG A 94 14.19 -2.96 6.26
CA ARG A 94 14.63 -1.90 7.18
C ARG A 94 13.67 -0.70 7.16
N ARG A 95 13.24 -0.25 5.98
CA ARG A 95 12.26 0.85 5.84
C ARG A 95 10.91 0.51 6.46
N CYS A 96 10.43 -0.71 6.26
CA CYS A 96 9.18 -1.19 6.85
C CYS A 96 9.23 -1.15 8.39
N ARG A 97 10.30 -1.72 8.98
CA ARG A 97 10.50 -1.73 10.43
C ARG A 97 10.61 -0.33 11.02
N ASN A 98 11.38 0.55 10.37
CA ASN A 98 11.51 1.94 10.82
C ASN A 98 10.17 2.67 10.82
N ARG A 99 9.36 2.52 9.75
CA ARG A 99 8.02 3.11 9.69
C ARG A 99 7.11 2.60 10.82
N LYS A 100 7.11 1.29 11.09
CA LYS A 100 6.32 0.74 12.21
C LYS A 100 6.78 1.29 13.56
N ARG A 101 8.10 1.43 13.75
CA ARG A 101 8.65 2.05 14.96
C ARG A 101 8.21 3.51 15.11
N THR A 102 8.28 4.31 14.07
CA THR A 102 7.78 5.70 14.12
C THR A 102 6.28 5.74 14.41
N MET A 103 5.49 4.82 13.85
CA MET A 103 4.06 4.74 14.15
C MET A 103 3.78 4.40 15.62
N LEU A 104 4.56 3.50 16.23
CA LEU A 104 4.47 3.19 17.66
C LEU A 104 4.87 4.41 18.52
N GLU A 105 5.99 5.06 18.20
CA GLU A 105 6.49 6.23 18.92
C GLU A 105 5.48 7.39 18.91
N HIS A 106 4.77 7.57 17.80
CA HIS A 106 3.72 8.57 17.64
C HIS A 106 2.35 8.13 18.18
N GLY A 107 2.21 6.91 18.73
CA GLY A 107 0.94 6.39 19.23
C GLY A 107 -0.11 6.11 18.15
N VAL A 108 0.31 6.02 16.90
CA VAL A 108 -0.55 5.78 15.72
C VAL A 108 -1.02 4.33 15.67
N ILE A 109 -0.22 3.41 16.20
CA ILE A 109 -0.56 1.99 16.41
C ILE A 109 -0.25 1.60 17.86
N SER A 110 -1.04 0.70 18.45
CA SER A 110 -0.82 0.12 19.78
C SER A 110 -0.08 -1.21 19.72
N GLU A 111 0.52 -1.61 20.84
CA GLU A 111 1.24 -2.88 20.99
C GLU A 111 0.29 -4.07 21.14
N GLU A 112 -0.97 -3.79 21.49
CA GLU A 112 -2.03 -4.75 21.82
C GLU A 112 -2.66 -5.33 20.55
N GLY A 113 -1.92 -6.21 19.89
CA GLY A 113 -2.41 -6.98 18.75
C GLY A 113 -2.14 -8.48 18.83
N GLN A 114 -1.73 -9.00 19.99
CA GLN A 114 -1.30 -10.40 20.16
C GLN A 114 -2.14 -11.28 21.07
N ASN A 115 -3.22 -10.80 21.67
CA ASN A 115 -4.10 -11.67 22.46
C ASN A 115 -5.51 -11.62 21.88
N ASN A 116 -5.77 -12.43 20.86
CA ASN A 116 -7.02 -13.16 20.71
C ASN A 116 -6.75 -14.30 19.72
N ALA A 117 -7.05 -15.51 20.19
CA ALA A 117 -6.84 -16.80 19.55
C ALA A 117 -7.55 -16.92 18.19
#